data_AF-A0A0C9V2G5-F1
#
_entry.id   AF-A0A0C9V2G5-F1
#
_cell.length_a   1.000
_cell.length_b   1.000
_cell.length_c   1.000
_cell.angle_alpha   90.00
_cell.angle_beta   90.00
_cell.angle_gamma   90.00
#
_symmetry.space_group_name_H-M   'P 1'
#
loop_
_entity.id
_entity.type
_entity.pdbx_description
1 polymer ?
#
loop_
_entity_poly.entity_id
_entity_poly.type
_entity_poly.pdbx_seq_one_letter_code
_entity_poly.pdbx_strand_id
1 'polypeptide(L)'
;DFGPNENTFILPFNSSIEIALVGGAGHAFHLHGHAFDVIRSASGGTVNLIDPPRRDVVATGGTVDPVRIRFRTDNPGPWFLHCHLDFHLEGGLAVVFAEDPNGIRSGPQSVQPNAQWQQLCQIYNSLPDSEK
;
A
#
# COMPACT_ATOMS: atom_id res chain seq x y z
N ASP A 1 6.47 -16.84 9.35
CA ASP A 1 5.16 -17.40 9.71
C ASP A 1 4.38 -16.24 10.27
N PHE A 2 3.29 -15.89 9.61
CA PHE A 2 2.64 -14.58 9.68
C PHE A 2 1.30 -14.77 10.44
N GLY A 3 1.22 -14.29 11.68
CA GLY A 3 0.13 -14.56 12.64
C GLY A 3 -1.08 -13.62 12.53
N PRO A 4 -2.22 -13.92 13.19
CA PRO A 4 -3.53 -13.28 13.01
C PRO A 4 -3.65 -11.78 13.40
N ASN A 5 -2.56 -11.12 13.80
CA ASN A 5 -2.51 -9.68 14.15
C ASN A 5 -1.83 -8.83 13.06
N GLU A 6 -1.63 -9.37 11.86
CA GLU A 6 -0.75 -8.71 10.91
C GLU A 6 -1.50 -7.78 9.99
N ASN A 7 -1.19 -6.48 10.12
CA ASN A 7 -1.47 -5.44 9.14
C ASN A 7 -0.67 -5.67 7.83
N THR A 8 -0.36 -6.92 7.48
CA THR A 8 0.38 -7.33 6.29
C THR A 8 -0.42 -8.37 5.52
N PHE A 9 -0.67 -8.11 4.24
CA PHE A 9 -1.39 -9.02 3.36
C PHE A 9 -0.45 -9.51 2.26
N ILE A 10 -0.35 -10.82 2.10
CA ILE A 10 0.44 -11.42 1.02
C ILE A 10 -0.37 -11.36 -0.27
N LEU A 11 0.18 -10.74 -1.30
CA LEU A 11 -0.44 -10.68 -2.62
C LEU A 11 0.29 -11.61 -3.60
N PRO A 12 -0.45 -12.41 -4.40
CA PRO A 12 0.16 -13.25 -5.42
C PRO A 12 0.72 -12.39 -6.57
N PHE A 13 1.74 -12.88 -7.26
CA PHE A 13 2.25 -12.24 -8.48
C PHE A 13 1.21 -12.26 -9.61
N ASN A 14 1.29 -11.27 -10.49
CA ASN A 14 0.61 -11.17 -11.78
C ASN A 14 -0.92 -11.32 -11.71
N SER A 15 -1.53 -10.79 -10.65
CA SER A 15 -2.96 -10.91 -10.36
C SER A 15 -3.63 -9.53 -10.38
N SER A 16 -4.93 -9.49 -10.69
CA SER A 16 -5.73 -8.27 -10.54
C SER A 16 -6.28 -8.22 -9.14
N ILE A 17 -5.98 -7.15 -8.41
CA ILE A 17 -6.45 -6.93 -7.04
C ILE A 17 -7.49 -5.81 -7.07
N GLU A 18 -8.60 -5.99 -6.37
CA GLU A 18 -9.58 -4.94 -6.09
C GLU A 18 -9.59 -4.65 -4.59
N ILE A 19 -9.50 -3.38 -4.22
CA ILE A 19 -9.62 -2.92 -2.83
C ILE A 19 -10.87 -2.06 -2.73
N ALA A 20 -11.72 -2.38 -1.75
CA ALA A 20 -12.84 -1.55 -1.34
C ALA A 20 -12.47 -0.78 -0.07
N LEU A 21 -12.23 0.52 -0.21
CA LEU A 21 -11.93 1.43 0.89
C LEU A 21 -13.24 1.97 1.47
N VAL A 22 -13.67 1.38 2.58
CA VAL A 22 -14.83 1.83 3.35
C VAL A 22 -14.34 2.78 4.44
N GLY A 23 -14.89 4.00 4.51
CA GLY A 23 -14.54 4.94 5.56
C GLY A 23 -15.19 6.29 5.35
N GLY A 24 -15.49 6.99 6.46
CA GLY A 24 -15.97 8.38 6.44
C GLY A 24 -14.83 9.39 6.38
N ALA A 25 -15.16 10.67 6.47
CA ALA A 25 -14.22 11.79 6.68
C ALA A 25 -13.16 12.09 5.60
N GLY A 26 -13.20 11.47 4.41
CA GLY A 26 -12.36 11.90 3.29
C GLY A 26 -10.87 11.56 3.43
N HIS A 27 -10.53 10.44 4.07
CA HIS A 27 -9.15 9.98 4.22
C HIS A 27 -8.52 9.71 2.83
N ALA A 28 -7.43 10.41 2.52
CA ALA A 28 -6.68 10.22 1.28
C ALA A 28 -5.76 9.01 1.40
N PHE A 29 -6.11 7.88 0.79
CA PHE A 29 -5.27 6.68 0.77
C PHE A 29 -4.29 6.70 -0.38
N HIS A 30 -3.04 6.38 -0.07
CA HIS A 30 -1.93 6.23 -1.01
C HIS A 30 -1.41 4.80 -1.02
N LEU A 31 -1.12 4.27 -2.21
CA LEU A 31 -0.49 2.97 -2.39
C LEU A 31 0.92 3.14 -2.99
N HIS A 32 1.93 2.67 -2.29
CA HIS A 32 3.31 2.65 -2.79
C HIS A 32 3.45 1.61 -3.91
N GLY A 33 4.43 1.81 -4.80
CA GLY A 33 4.79 0.85 -5.85
C GLY A 33 3.82 0.75 -7.02
N HIS A 34 2.65 1.41 -6.95
CA HIS A 34 1.57 1.27 -7.94
C HIS A 34 0.82 2.59 -8.19
N ALA A 35 0.45 2.81 -9.44
CA ALA A 35 -0.75 3.58 -9.77
C ALA A 35 -1.92 2.62 -10.01
N PHE A 36 -3.11 2.99 -9.55
CA PHE A 36 -4.33 2.18 -9.57
C PHE A 36 -5.48 2.87 -10.30
N ASP A 37 -6.38 2.06 -10.85
CA ASP A 37 -7.62 2.51 -11.49
C ASP A 37 -8.69 2.77 -10.44
N VAL A 38 -9.25 3.98 -10.40
CA VAL A 38 -10.38 4.32 -9.50
C VAL A 38 -11.68 3.94 -10.19
N ILE A 39 -12.07 2.66 -10.04
CA ILE A 39 -13.26 2.09 -10.69
C ILE A 39 -14.58 2.55 -10.06
N ARG A 40 -14.55 3.07 -8.82
CA ARG A 40 -15.68 3.78 -8.19
C ARG A 40 -15.13 4.82 -7.22
N SER A 41 -15.50 6.08 -7.41
CA SER A 41 -15.00 7.20 -6.61
C SER A 41 -15.88 7.49 -5.39
N ALA A 42 -15.39 8.40 -4.53
CA ALA A 42 -16.08 8.88 -3.33
C ALA A 42 -17.40 9.60 -3.61
N SER A 43 -17.59 10.14 -4.82
CA SER A 43 -18.85 10.76 -5.25
C SER A 43 -19.95 9.74 -5.53
N GLY A 44 -19.65 8.44 -5.41
CA GLY A 44 -20.57 7.36 -5.75
C GLY A 44 -20.62 7.07 -7.25
N GLY A 45 -21.75 6.52 -7.70
CA GLY A 45 -21.96 6.12 -9.10
C GLY A 45 -21.75 4.63 -9.35
N THR A 46 -21.90 4.24 -10.61
CA THR A 46 -21.67 2.87 -11.08
C THR A 46 -20.18 2.59 -11.24
N VAL A 47 -19.81 1.31 -11.17
CA VAL A 47 -18.43 0.90 -11.43
C VAL A 47 -18.05 1.19 -12.88
N ASN A 48 -16.95 1.91 -13.11
CA ASN A 48 -16.35 2.11 -14.43
C ASN A 48 -15.19 1.12 -14.63
N LEU A 49 -15.36 0.18 -15.57
CA LEU A 49 -14.31 -0.78 -15.97
C LEU A 49 -13.80 -0.55 -17.41
N ILE A 50 -14.24 0.53 -18.07
CA ILE A 50 -13.88 0.83 -19.46
C ILE A 50 -12.68 1.76 -19.49
N ASP A 51 -12.78 2.90 -18.79
CA ASP A 51 -11.80 3.98 -18.80
C ASP A 51 -11.70 4.71 -17.44
N PRO A 52 -11.53 3.99 -16.32
CA PRO A 52 -11.39 4.64 -15.02
C PRO A 52 -10.14 5.53 -14.98
N PRO A 53 -10.17 6.66 -14.26
CA PRO A 53 -8.98 7.46 -14.05
C PRO A 53 -7.95 6.69 -13.22
N ARG A 54 -6.68 6.77 -13.62
CA ARG A 54 -5.55 6.11 -12.96
C ARG A 54 -4.72 7.11 -12.15
N ARG A 55 -4.42 6.80 -10.89
CA ARG A 55 -3.67 7.65 -9.94
C ARG A 55 -3.10 6.82 -8.79
N ASP A 56 -2.37 7.43 -7.87
CA ASP A 56 -1.70 6.78 -6.73
C ASP A 56 -2.25 7.21 -5.35
N VAL A 57 -3.08 8.25 -5.31
CA VAL A 57 -3.78 8.72 -4.11
C VAL A 57 -5.26 8.93 -4.39
N VAL A 58 -6.15 8.40 -3.55
CA VAL A 58 -7.61 8.61 -3.65
C VAL A 58 -8.24 8.87 -2.28
N ALA A 59 -9.11 9.87 -2.19
CA ALA A 59 -9.88 10.12 -0.98
C ALA A 59 -11.04 9.15 -0.85
N THR A 60 -11.27 8.62 0.35
CA THR A 60 -12.55 8.00 0.71
C THR A 60 -13.68 9.03 0.68
N GLY A 61 -14.92 8.57 0.71
CA GLY A 61 -16.08 9.46 0.80
C GLY A 61 -16.38 9.91 2.24
N GLY A 62 -17.47 10.66 2.37
CA GLY A 62 -18.12 10.92 3.66
C GLY A 62 -19.19 9.89 4.02
N THR A 63 -19.36 8.86 3.19
CA THR A 63 -20.45 7.87 3.26
C THR A 63 -19.91 6.46 3.52
N VAL A 64 -20.79 5.51 3.87
CA VAL A 64 -20.44 4.09 4.00
C VAL A 64 -20.19 3.40 2.65
N ASP A 65 -20.56 4.04 1.55
CA ASP A 65 -20.27 3.53 0.21
C ASP A 65 -18.75 3.51 -0.07
N PRO A 66 -18.19 2.34 -0.47
CA PRO A 66 -16.75 2.23 -0.67
C PRO A 66 -16.28 2.90 -1.95
N VAL A 67 -15.13 3.57 -1.84
CA VAL A 67 -14.26 3.82 -2.98
C VAL A 67 -13.64 2.49 -3.39
N ARG A 68 -13.60 2.19 -4.69
CA ARG A 68 -13.02 0.95 -5.20
C ARG A 68 -11.88 1.26 -6.15
N ILE A 69 -10.73 0.63 -5.90
CA ILE A 69 -9.54 0.74 -6.73
C ILE A 69 -9.10 -0.63 -7.23
N ARG A 70 -8.49 -0.67 -8.42
CA ARG A 70 -7.86 -1.88 -8.96
C ARG A 70 -6.43 -1.63 -9.38
N PHE A 71 -5.57 -2.61 -9.17
CA PHE A 71 -4.19 -2.62 -9.66
C PHE A 71 -3.77 -4.05 -9.98
N ARG A 72 -2.65 -4.18 -10.71
CA ARG A 72 -2.03 -5.45 -11.03
C ARG A 72 -0.83 -5.64 -10.11
N THR A 73 -0.63 -6.84 -9.60
CA THR A 73 0.57 -7.18 -8.82
C THR A 73 1.73 -7.55 -9.72
N ASP A 74 2.36 -6.56 -10.35
CA ASP A 74 3.48 -6.70 -11.28
C ASP A 74 4.80 -6.11 -10.74
N ASN A 75 4.87 -5.84 -9.44
CA ASN A 75 6.00 -5.21 -8.76
C ASN A 75 6.28 -5.92 -7.41
N PRO A 76 7.06 -7.02 -7.40
CA PRO A 76 7.39 -7.74 -6.17
C PRO A 76 8.02 -6.82 -5.10
N GLY A 77 7.51 -6.83 -3.87
CA GLY A 77 8.02 -5.98 -2.79
C GLY A 77 7.02 -5.75 -1.65
N PRO A 78 7.49 -5.21 -0.51
CA PRO A 78 6.61 -4.72 0.55
C PRO A 78 6.14 -3.29 0.22
N TRP A 79 4.84 -3.12 -0.02
CA TRP A 79 4.25 -1.84 -0.40
C TRP A 79 3.25 -1.34 0.64
N PHE A 80 3.37 -0.07 1.00
CA PHE A 80 2.49 0.52 2.01
C PHE A 80 1.20 1.02 1.38
N LEU A 81 0.06 0.68 1.99
CA LEU A 81 -1.22 1.31 1.75
C LEU A 81 -1.62 2.04 3.03
N HIS A 82 -1.70 3.36 2.98
CA HIS A 82 -1.99 4.15 4.18
C HIS A 82 -2.73 5.44 3.85
N CYS A 83 -3.34 6.01 4.89
CA CYS A 83 -3.82 7.38 4.84
C CYS A 83 -2.62 8.35 4.75
N HIS A 84 -2.64 9.28 3.79
CA HIS A 84 -1.58 10.25 3.54
C HIS A 84 -1.76 11.55 4.36
N LEU A 85 -2.60 11.50 5.39
CA LEU A 85 -2.59 12.47 6.47
C LEU A 85 -1.65 11.93 7.54
N ASP A 86 -0.46 12.52 7.67
CA ASP A 86 0.65 11.94 8.44
C ASP A 86 0.29 11.61 9.89
N PHE A 87 -0.52 12.44 10.56
CA PHE A 87 -0.97 12.17 11.92
C PHE A 87 -1.92 10.97 12.03
N HIS A 88 -2.64 10.61 10.95
CA HIS A 88 -3.41 9.36 10.89
C HIS A 88 -2.52 8.16 10.58
N LEU A 89 -1.48 8.33 9.75
CA LEU A 89 -0.47 7.29 9.53
C LEU A 89 0.23 6.96 10.86
N GLU A 90 0.71 7.98 11.58
CA GLU A 90 1.31 7.84 12.91
C GLU A 90 0.33 7.19 13.91
N GLY A 91 -0.95 7.54 13.82
CA GLY A 91 -2.03 6.91 14.59
C GLY A 91 -2.34 5.46 14.19
N GLY A 92 -1.66 4.89 13.20
CA GLY A 92 -1.75 3.47 12.80
C GLY A 92 -2.68 3.17 11.63
N LEU A 93 -3.17 4.17 10.88
CA LEU A 93 -4.10 3.97 9.76
C LEU A 93 -3.38 3.51 8.48
N ALA A 94 -2.80 2.30 8.54
CA ALA A 94 -1.97 1.73 7.48
C ALA A 94 -1.96 0.20 7.47
N VAL A 95 -1.68 -0.37 6.30
CA VAL A 95 -1.40 -1.80 6.08
C VAL A 95 -0.27 -1.96 5.07
N VAL A 96 0.41 -3.10 5.07
CA VAL A 96 1.46 -3.47 4.13
C VAL A 96 0.94 -4.57 3.21
N PHE A 97 1.25 -4.47 1.92
CA PHE A 97 1.12 -5.56 0.97
C PHE A 97 2.49 -6.19 0.74
N ALA A 98 2.65 -7.45 1.14
CA ALA A 98 3.81 -8.25 0.78
C ALA A 98 3.54 -8.89 -0.58
N GLU A 99 3.80 -8.14 -1.64
CA GLU A 99 3.57 -8.55 -3.02
C GLU A 99 4.68 -9.48 -3.50
N ASP A 100 4.30 -10.68 -3.96
CA ASP A 100 5.21 -11.73 -4.43
C ASP A 100 6.53 -11.86 -3.61
N PRO A 101 6.44 -12.34 -2.35
CA PRO A 101 7.61 -12.45 -1.47
C PRO A 101 8.74 -13.33 -2.03
N ASN A 102 8.43 -14.27 -2.92
CA ASN A 102 9.43 -15.12 -3.56
C ASN A 102 10.11 -14.38 -4.73
N GLY A 103 9.33 -13.62 -5.52
CA GLY A 103 9.84 -12.78 -6.60
C GLY A 103 10.79 -11.69 -6.12
N ILE A 104 10.51 -11.03 -5.00
CA ILE A 104 11.44 -10.02 -4.46
C ILE A 104 12.76 -10.62 -3.97
N ARG A 105 12.77 -11.90 -3.55
CA ARG A 105 13.99 -12.59 -3.06
C ARG A 105 14.88 -13.10 -4.18
N SER A 106 14.30 -13.60 -5.27
CA SER A 106 15.03 -14.38 -6.28
C SER A 106 14.50 -14.25 -7.72
N GLY A 107 13.47 -13.44 -7.94
CA GLY A 107 12.87 -13.23 -9.27
C GLY A 107 13.60 -12.18 -10.10
N PRO A 108 13.17 -11.97 -11.36
CA PRO A 108 13.77 -11.00 -12.27
C PRO A 108 13.75 -9.55 -11.77
N GLN A 109 12.77 -9.21 -10.94
CA GLN A 109 12.61 -7.89 -10.31
C GLN A 109 13.15 -7.88 -8.86
N SER A 110 13.95 -8.88 -8.46
CA SER A 110 14.54 -8.91 -7.12
C SER A 110 15.39 -7.67 -6.87
N VAL A 111 15.26 -7.08 -5.69
CA VAL A 111 16.07 -5.95 -5.25
C VAL A 111 17.08 -6.48 -4.25
N GLN A 112 18.36 -6.31 -4.57
CA GLN A 112 19.46 -6.64 -3.67
C GLN A 112 19.96 -5.34 -3.03
N PRO A 113 19.65 -5.08 -1.75
CA PRO A 113 20.10 -3.85 -1.11
C PRO A 113 21.62 -3.80 -1.04
N ASN A 114 22.18 -2.62 -1.31
CA ASN A 114 23.62 -2.41 -1.24
C ASN A 114 24.13 -2.40 0.21
N ALA A 115 25.45 -2.38 0.38
CA ALA A 115 26.07 -2.38 1.71
C ALA A 115 25.63 -1.19 2.58
N GLN A 116 25.41 0.00 1.99
CA GLN A 116 24.96 1.18 2.72
C GLN A 116 23.56 0.98 3.30
N TRP A 117 22.63 0.45 2.52
CA TRP A 117 21.28 0.14 2.97
C TRP A 117 21.29 -0.90 4.10
N GLN A 118 22.10 -1.95 3.96
CA GLN A 118 22.23 -3.00 4.97
C GLN A 118 22.76 -2.49 6.32
N GLN A 119 23.52 -1.39 6.31
CA GLN A 119 24.06 -0.77 7.52
C GLN A 119 23.07 0.17 8.22
N LEU A 120 22.00 0.63 7.55
CA LEU A 120 21.07 1.63 8.11
C LEU A 120 20.48 1.20 9.44
N CYS A 121 20.01 -0.04 9.56
CA CYS A 121 19.43 -0.56 10.81
C CYS A 121 20.47 -0.59 11.94
N GLN A 122 21.69 -1.02 11.66
CA GLN A 122 22.76 -1.05 12.66
C GLN A 122 23.11 0.36 13.14
N ILE A 123 23.24 1.30 12.21
CA ILE A 123 23.57 2.71 12.51
C ILE A 123 22.45 3.32 13.38
N TYR A 124 21.20 3.25 12.94
CA TYR A 124 20.06 3.82 13.68
C TYR A 124 19.90 3.21 15.07
N ASN A 125 20.03 1.88 15.20
CA ASN A 125 19.91 1.21 16.50
C ASN A 125 21.05 1.52 17.47
N SER A 126 22.20 1.98 16.96
CA SER A 126 23.35 2.39 17.79
C SER A 126 23.26 3.83 18.32
N LEU A 127 22.31 4.63 17.81
CA LEU A 127 22.11 6.00 18.27
C LEU A 127 21.56 6.04 19.70
N PRO A 128 21.97 7.03 20.52
CA PRO A 128 21.27 7.36 21.76
C PRO A 128 19.80 7.69 21.49
N ASP A 129 18.89 7.42 22.44
CA ASP A 129 17.46 7.70 22.24
C ASP A 129 17.17 9.20 22.02
N SER A 130 18.04 10.10 22.48
CA SER A 130 17.93 11.54 22.22
C SER A 130 18.22 11.93 20.76
N GLU A 131 18.77 11.02 19.97
CA GLU A 131 19.17 11.23 18.57
C GLU A 131 18.41 10.33 17.58
N LYS A 132 17.45 9.55 18.06
CA LYS A 132 16.55 8.72 17.24
C LYS A 132 15.33 9.51 16.77
#